data_AF-A0A7J6VL34-F1
#
_entry.id   AF-A0A7J6VL34-F1
#
_cell.length_a   1.000
_cell.length_b   1.000
_cell.length_c   1.000
_cell.angle_alpha   90.00
_cell.angle_beta   90.00
_cell.angle_gamma   90.00
#
_symmetry.space_group_name_H-M   'P 1'
#
loop_
_entity.id
_entity.type
_entity.pdbx_description
1 polymer ?
#
loop_
_entity_poly.entity_id
_entity_poly.type
_entity_poly.pdbx_seq_one_letter_code
_entity_poly.pdbx_strand_id
1 'polypeptide(L)'
;MKNYITIQSPIPAGFNCKREDVNAIFGFGFHEAANQYKVVRFFDESDIYQTRNEDYHLRVSVYTLGIDSSWRTLEEPFPYHAVHRTYLPPLVNGALHWLMFKTGCFPLEFIVSFDLKDEVFREMMSIPAHVSLQGKIEEFGGVTLPGTIGELGGLLCFYNYTLYRDSHQSVQIWVTKEYNAVWERQYIIFTTNIIDGCGFLIPLGFAKNGQLILEKSFSDQLMLCNRKAKLT
;
A
#
# COMPACT_ATOMS: atom_id res chain seq x y z
N MET A 1 15.08 -6.78 30.81
CA MET A 1 14.70 -7.90 29.91
C MET A 1 14.17 -7.27 28.63
N LYS A 2 14.61 -7.69 27.44
CA LYS A 2 14.05 -7.15 26.18
C LYS A 2 12.75 -7.89 25.90
N ASN A 3 11.63 -7.17 25.78
CA ASN A 3 10.30 -7.72 25.49
C ASN A 3 9.99 -7.73 23.98
N TYR A 4 11.02 -7.80 23.14
CA TYR A 4 10.89 -7.69 21.69
C TYR A 4 11.97 -8.52 20.98
N ILE A 5 11.62 -9.02 19.79
CA ILE A 5 12.54 -9.67 18.86
C ILE A 5 12.83 -8.67 17.73
N THR A 6 14.08 -8.57 17.30
CA THR A 6 14.45 -7.76 16.13
C THR A 6 14.90 -8.69 15.02
N ILE A 7 14.14 -8.70 13.92
CA ILE A 7 14.58 -9.35 12.67
C ILE A 7 15.63 -8.44 12.05
N GLN A 8 16.89 -8.86 12.08
CA GLN A 8 17.97 -8.06 11.50
C GLN A 8 17.81 -8.02 9.99
N SER A 9 17.90 -6.83 9.40
CA SER A 9 17.86 -6.62 7.95
C SER A 9 19.30 -6.46 7.46
N PRO A 10 19.99 -7.53 7.02
CA PRO A 10 21.37 -7.44 6.59
C PRO A 10 21.48 -6.67 5.28
N ILE A 11 22.58 -5.93 5.14
CA ILE A 11 23.05 -5.36 3.88
C ILE A 11 23.59 -6.55 3.05
N PRO A 12 23.23 -6.68 1.76
CA PRO A 12 23.81 -7.72 0.91
C PRO A 12 25.33 -7.62 0.85
N ALA A 13 26.02 -8.75 0.71
CA ALA A 13 27.48 -8.76 0.60
C ALA A 13 27.92 -8.05 -0.69
N GLY A 14 28.90 -7.14 -0.59
CA GLY A 14 29.43 -6.38 -1.74
C GLY A 14 29.02 -4.90 -1.80
N PHE A 15 28.16 -4.43 -0.90
CA PHE A 15 27.69 -3.03 -0.88
C PHE A 15 28.38 -2.20 0.21
N ASN A 16 28.86 -1.01 -0.17
CA ASN A 16 29.45 -0.01 0.74
C ASN A 16 28.39 1.04 1.16
N CYS A 17 27.20 0.61 1.58
CA CYS A 17 26.19 1.51 2.16
C CYS A 17 26.19 1.40 3.69
N LYS A 18 25.93 2.51 4.42
CA LYS A 18 25.65 2.39 5.85
C LYS A 18 24.24 1.84 6.01
N ARG A 19 23.98 1.11 7.09
CA ARG A 19 22.66 0.53 7.39
C ARG A 19 21.52 1.56 7.40
N GLU A 20 21.87 2.82 7.68
CA GLU A 20 20.96 3.98 7.71
C GLU A 20 20.57 4.47 6.30
N ASP A 21 21.29 4.04 5.25
CA ASP A 21 21.09 4.51 3.88
C ASP A 21 20.15 3.60 3.05
N VAL A 22 19.83 2.40 3.55
CA VAL A 22 18.95 1.44 2.86
C VAL A 22 17.49 1.66 3.25
N ASN A 23 16.74 2.37 2.39
CA ASN A 23 15.29 2.49 2.53
C ASN A 23 14.62 1.16 2.17
N ALA A 24 14.35 0.32 3.18
CA ALA A 24 13.60 -0.92 3.00
C ALA A 24 12.08 -0.70 3.13
N ILE A 25 11.32 -1.32 2.24
CA ILE A 25 9.85 -1.41 2.33
C ILE A 25 9.51 -2.82 2.78
N PHE A 26 8.65 -2.94 3.79
CA PHE A 26 8.26 -4.23 4.33
C PHE A 26 6.80 -4.56 4.03
N GLY A 27 6.51 -5.85 3.93
CA GLY A 27 5.18 -6.40 4.07
C GLY A 27 5.20 -7.55 5.07
N PHE A 28 4.11 -7.70 5.81
CA PHE A 28 3.95 -8.76 6.80
C PHE A 28 2.61 -9.42 6.59
N GLY A 29 2.58 -10.75 6.59
CA GLY A 29 1.32 -11.47 6.48
C GLY A 29 1.39 -12.89 7.01
N PHE A 30 0.19 -13.43 7.24
CA PHE A 30 -0.02 -14.79 7.72
C PHE A 30 -0.48 -15.67 6.56
N HIS A 31 0.28 -16.74 6.30
CA HIS A 31 -0.10 -17.81 5.39
C HIS A 31 -0.84 -18.88 6.19
N GLU A 32 -2.16 -18.83 6.13
CA GLU A 32 -3.05 -19.68 6.94
C GLU A 32 -2.85 -21.18 6.71
N ALA A 33 -2.78 -21.63 5.45
CA ALA A 33 -2.70 -23.06 5.13
C ALA A 33 -1.41 -23.73 5.65
N ALA A 34 -0.29 -22.99 5.70
CA ALA A 34 0.95 -23.50 6.29
C ALA A 34 1.16 -23.09 7.76
N ASN A 35 0.25 -22.29 8.33
CA ASN A 35 0.38 -21.69 9.67
C ASN A 35 1.71 -20.96 9.85
N GLN A 36 2.07 -20.08 8.90
CA GLN A 36 3.36 -19.39 8.84
C GLN A 36 3.18 -17.88 8.79
N TYR A 37 4.01 -17.14 9.52
CA TYR A 37 4.15 -15.70 9.34
C TYR A 37 5.34 -15.42 8.44
N LYS A 38 5.10 -14.60 7.40
CA LYS A 38 6.14 -14.21 6.44
C LYS A 38 6.32 -12.70 6.45
N VAL A 39 7.58 -12.30 6.36
CA VAL A 39 8.00 -10.91 6.15
C VAL A 39 8.62 -10.82 4.77
N VAL A 40 8.12 -9.91 3.96
CA VAL A 40 8.69 -9.57 2.65
C VAL A 40 9.39 -8.23 2.79
N ARG A 41 10.58 -8.10 2.21
CA ARG A 41 11.35 -6.86 2.19
C ARG A 41 11.78 -6.54 0.77
N PHE A 42 11.49 -5.32 0.34
CA PHE A 42 12.10 -4.69 -0.83
C PHE A 42 13.23 -3.81 -0.36
N PHE A 43 14.36 -3.85 -1.05
CA PHE A 43 15.47 -2.95 -0.79
C PHE A 43 16.19 -2.61 -2.09
N ASP A 44 16.71 -1.40 -2.14
CA ASP A 44 17.50 -0.92 -3.27
C ASP A 44 18.90 -1.56 -3.22
N GLU A 45 19.29 -2.18 -4.32
CA GLU A 45 20.61 -2.77 -4.51
C GLU A 45 21.56 -1.82 -5.29
N SER A 46 21.11 -0.64 -5.71
CA SER A 46 21.98 0.29 -6.43
C SER A 46 23.00 0.96 -5.50
N ASP A 47 24.25 1.07 -5.95
CA ASP A 47 25.24 1.92 -5.28
C ASP A 47 24.81 3.37 -5.49
N ILE A 48 24.32 3.98 -4.41
CA ILE A 48 23.79 5.35 -4.35
C ILE A 48 24.82 6.37 -4.89
N TYR A 49 26.11 6.00 -4.95
CA TYR A 49 27.18 6.85 -5.44
C TYR A 49 27.59 6.62 -6.91
N GLN A 50 27.07 5.59 -7.59
CA GLN A 50 27.54 5.22 -8.94
C GLN A 50 26.47 5.23 -10.05
N THR A 51 25.17 5.22 -9.74
CA THR A 51 24.15 5.06 -10.77
C THR A 51 23.56 6.38 -11.26
N ARG A 52 23.81 6.70 -12.53
CA ARG A 52 23.04 7.70 -13.29
C ARG A 52 21.66 7.10 -13.58
N ASN A 53 20.64 7.48 -12.82
CA ASN A 53 19.18 7.47 -13.11
C ASN A 53 18.49 6.29 -13.85
N GLU A 54 19.16 5.23 -14.30
CA GLU A 54 18.59 4.21 -15.20
C GLU A 54 18.63 2.77 -14.64
N ASP A 55 19.42 2.49 -13.60
CA ASP A 55 19.63 1.14 -13.04
C ASP A 55 19.07 0.98 -11.61
N TYR A 56 17.83 1.42 -11.37
CA TYR A 56 17.16 1.16 -10.10
C TYR A 56 16.76 -0.33 -10.02
N HIS A 57 17.43 -1.11 -9.19
CA HIS A 57 17.14 -2.53 -9.02
C HIS A 57 16.64 -2.82 -7.61
N LEU A 58 15.32 -3.01 -7.47
CA LEU A 58 14.76 -3.50 -6.23
C LEU A 58 15.01 -5.01 -6.11
N ARG A 59 15.62 -5.42 -5.00
CA ARG A 59 15.70 -6.82 -4.59
C ARG A 59 14.61 -7.14 -3.60
N VAL A 60 14.16 -8.38 -3.65
CA VAL A 60 13.14 -8.90 -2.75
C VAL A 60 13.74 -10.02 -1.92
N SER A 61 13.56 -9.94 -0.59
CA SER A 61 13.85 -11.05 0.30
C SER A 61 12.63 -11.40 1.14
N VAL A 62 12.53 -12.67 1.50
CA VAL A 62 11.50 -13.23 2.37
C VAL A 62 12.14 -13.78 3.64
N TYR A 63 11.43 -13.65 4.75
CA TYR A 63 11.79 -14.24 6.03
C TYR A 63 10.55 -14.87 6.68
N THR A 64 10.61 -16.17 6.96
CA THR A 64 9.55 -16.93 7.61
C THR A 64 9.84 -17.02 9.10
N LEU A 65 9.00 -16.38 9.90
CA LEU A 65 9.23 -16.24 11.34
C LEU A 65 9.24 -17.61 12.03
N GLY A 66 10.28 -17.87 12.82
CA GLY A 66 10.44 -19.11 13.59
C GLY A 66 10.89 -20.32 12.77
N ILE A 67 11.04 -20.17 11.45
CA ILE A 67 11.53 -21.22 10.55
C ILE A 67 12.89 -20.82 9.98
N ASP A 68 12.99 -19.60 9.46
CA ASP A 68 14.20 -19.13 8.79
C ASP A 68 15.21 -18.59 9.81
N SER A 69 16.48 -18.95 9.62
CA SER A 69 17.61 -18.40 10.38
C SER A 69 18.18 -17.12 9.76
N SER A 70 17.87 -16.85 8.49
CA SER A 70 18.30 -15.67 7.72
C SER A 70 17.30 -15.32 6.62
N TRP A 71 17.38 -14.11 6.09
CA TRP A 71 16.59 -13.72 4.90
C TRP A 71 16.98 -14.55 3.68
N ARG A 72 15.99 -14.97 2.90
CA ARG A 72 16.19 -15.60 1.59
C ARG A 72 15.82 -14.61 0.49
N THR A 73 16.78 -14.26 -0.36
CA THR A 73 16.56 -13.40 -1.53
C THR A 73 15.96 -14.21 -2.67
N LEU A 74 14.97 -13.63 -3.35
CA LEU A 74 14.39 -14.21 -4.56
C LEU A 74 15.30 -13.88 -5.75
N GLU A 75 15.62 -14.87 -6.57
CA GLU A 75 16.65 -14.76 -7.62
C GLU A 75 16.19 -13.94 -8.84
N GLU A 76 14.88 -13.88 -9.08
CA GLU A 76 14.30 -13.23 -10.26
C GLU A 76 14.44 -11.70 -10.22
N PRO A 77 14.81 -11.06 -11.35
CA PRO A 77 14.81 -9.60 -11.44
C PRO A 77 13.39 -9.07 -11.23
N PHE A 78 13.25 -8.09 -10.35
CA PHE A 78 11.97 -7.46 -10.06
C PHE A 78 11.82 -6.18 -10.89
N PRO A 79 10.98 -6.17 -11.94
CA PRO A 79 10.94 -5.09 -12.93
C PRO A 79 10.06 -3.90 -12.49
N TYR A 80 9.93 -3.70 -11.18
CA TYR A 80 9.07 -2.66 -10.61
C TYR A 80 9.84 -1.78 -9.63
N HIS A 81 9.39 -0.54 -9.52
CA HIS A 81 9.86 0.45 -8.55
C HIS A 81 8.69 0.83 -7.63
N ALA A 82 8.93 0.93 -6.33
CA ALA A 82 7.86 1.27 -5.39
C ALA A 82 7.47 2.75 -5.53
N VAL A 83 6.19 3.02 -5.78
CA VAL A 83 5.65 4.38 -6.03
C VAL A 83 5.59 5.20 -4.74
N HIS A 84 5.17 4.54 -3.66
CA HIS A 84 4.86 5.19 -2.40
C HIS A 84 5.12 4.21 -1.25
N ARG A 85 5.59 4.75 -0.13
CA ARG A 85 5.65 4.02 1.14
C ARG A 85 4.23 3.90 1.69
N THR A 86 3.40 3.04 1.10
CA THR A 86 2.21 2.58 1.80
C THR A 86 2.72 1.96 3.10
N TYR A 87 2.40 2.57 4.25
CA TYR A 87 3.03 2.19 5.51
C TYR A 87 2.82 0.71 5.84
N LEU A 88 1.71 0.12 5.36
CA LEU A 88 1.40 -1.30 5.50
C LEU A 88 0.70 -1.83 4.23
N PRO A 89 1.31 -2.75 3.46
CA PRO A 89 0.64 -3.37 2.31
C PRO A 89 -0.51 -4.27 2.76
N PRO A 90 -1.72 -4.16 2.16
CA PRO A 90 -2.85 -4.98 2.58
C PRO A 90 -2.68 -6.45 2.18
N LEU A 91 -3.04 -7.35 3.10
CA LEU A 91 -3.12 -8.79 2.88
C LEU A 91 -4.55 -9.16 2.48
N VAL A 92 -4.74 -9.57 1.23
CA VAL A 92 -6.05 -9.98 0.69
C VAL A 92 -5.90 -11.32 0.00
N ASN A 93 -6.77 -12.28 0.31
CA ASN A 93 -6.76 -13.61 -0.31
C ASN A 93 -5.37 -14.30 -0.28
N GLY A 94 -4.66 -14.19 0.84
CA GLY A 94 -3.33 -14.79 1.02
C GLY A 94 -2.18 -14.10 0.29
N ALA A 95 -2.42 -12.94 -0.34
CA ALA A 95 -1.40 -12.17 -1.04
C ALA A 95 -1.25 -10.75 -0.46
N LEU A 96 -0.02 -10.25 -0.40
CA LEU A 96 0.30 -8.86 -0.06
C LEU A 96 0.26 -8.00 -1.33
N HIS A 97 -0.13 -6.73 -1.20
CA HIS A 97 -0.35 -5.86 -2.35
C HIS A 97 0.38 -4.51 -2.22
N TRP A 98 0.96 -4.03 -3.31
CA TRP A 98 1.62 -2.72 -3.38
C TRP A 98 1.24 -1.99 -4.66
N LEU A 99 1.27 -0.65 -4.59
CA LEU A 99 1.26 0.22 -5.77
C LEU A 99 2.70 0.43 -6.24
N MET A 100 2.99 0.07 -7.49
CA MET A 100 4.33 0.11 -8.07
C MET A 100 4.34 0.63 -9.51
N PHE A 101 5.46 1.25 -9.92
CA PHE A 101 5.75 1.61 -11.30
C PHE A 101 6.46 0.45 -11.96
N LYS A 102 6.17 0.19 -13.23
CA LYS A 102 6.95 -0.77 -14.03
C LYS A 102 8.07 -0.02 -14.77
N THR A 103 9.28 -0.55 -14.72
CA THR A 103 10.44 0.03 -15.40
C THR A 103 10.14 0.25 -16.89
N GLY A 104 10.44 1.44 -17.41
CA GLY A 104 10.19 1.79 -18.83
C GLY A 104 8.72 2.05 -19.19
N CYS A 105 7.78 1.93 -18.25
CA CYS A 105 6.35 2.19 -18.48
C CYS A 105 5.83 3.44 -17.74
N PHE A 106 6.72 4.30 -17.24
CA PHE A 106 6.32 5.52 -16.54
C PHE A 106 5.40 6.39 -17.42
N PRO A 107 4.25 6.89 -16.91
CA PRO A 107 3.80 6.92 -15.52
C PRO A 107 2.79 5.81 -15.12
N LEU A 108 2.74 4.68 -15.84
CA LEU A 108 1.79 3.61 -15.54
C LEU A 108 2.11 2.93 -14.21
N GLU A 109 1.11 2.91 -13.35
CA GLU A 109 1.15 2.29 -12.03
C GLU A 109 0.30 1.03 -12.00
N PHE A 110 0.84 0.02 -11.32
CA PHE A 110 0.28 -1.31 -11.23
C PHE A 110 0.08 -1.68 -9.77
N ILE A 111 -0.96 -2.47 -9.53
CA ILE A 111 -1.05 -3.21 -8.28
C ILE A 111 -0.28 -4.49 -8.48
N VAL A 112 0.80 -4.66 -7.72
CA VAL A 112 1.60 -5.88 -7.71
C VAL A 112 1.24 -6.66 -6.46
N SER A 113 0.85 -7.91 -6.66
CA SER A 113 0.58 -8.86 -5.58
C SER A 113 1.77 -9.79 -5.35
N PHE A 114 2.00 -10.19 -4.11
CA PHE A 114 2.93 -11.25 -3.71
C PHE A 114 2.17 -12.35 -2.98
N ASP A 115 2.08 -13.52 -3.57
CA ASP A 115 1.41 -14.68 -3.00
C ASP A 115 2.26 -15.28 -1.86
N LEU A 116 1.73 -15.37 -0.65
CA LEU A 116 2.52 -15.89 0.49
C LEU A 116 2.75 -17.40 0.43
N LYS A 117 1.91 -18.14 -0.30
CA LYS A 117 2.02 -19.59 -0.42
C LYS A 117 3.11 -19.95 -1.42
N ASP A 118 2.97 -19.43 -2.63
CA ASP A 118 3.84 -19.77 -3.77
C ASP A 118 5.06 -18.85 -3.87
N GLU A 119 5.08 -17.75 -3.12
CA GLU A 119 6.14 -16.71 -3.14
C GLU A 119 6.38 -16.12 -4.54
N VAL A 120 5.30 -15.96 -5.30
CA VAL A 120 5.34 -15.41 -6.65
C VAL A 120 4.68 -14.04 -6.73
N PHE A 121 5.26 -13.18 -7.55
CA PHE A 121 4.68 -11.89 -7.90
C PHE A 121 3.70 -12.03 -9.06
N ARG A 122 2.57 -11.33 -8.97
CA ARG A 122 1.60 -11.23 -10.07
C ARG A 122 1.16 -9.78 -10.23
N GLU A 123 1.22 -9.30 -11.46
CA GLU A 123 0.59 -8.03 -11.85
C GLU A 123 -0.93 -8.21 -11.78
N MET A 124 -1.61 -7.37 -11.02
CA MET A 124 -3.07 -7.32 -10.98
C MET A 124 -3.58 -6.25 -11.93
N MET A 125 -4.90 -6.24 -12.16
CA MET A 125 -5.59 -5.25 -12.98
C MET A 125 -5.20 -3.81 -12.59
N SER A 126 -5.18 -2.94 -13.60
CA SER A 126 -4.95 -1.51 -13.40
C SER A 126 -5.94 -0.91 -12.40
N ILE A 127 -5.48 0.12 -11.71
CA ILE A 127 -6.28 0.97 -10.83
C ILE A 127 -7.52 1.55 -11.55
N PRO A 128 -8.56 1.98 -10.82
CA PRO A 128 -9.76 2.52 -11.47
C PRO A 128 -9.40 3.71 -12.38
N ALA A 129 -9.84 3.66 -13.65
CA ALA A 129 -9.40 4.58 -14.72
C ALA A 129 -9.66 6.08 -14.45
N HIS A 130 -10.58 6.39 -13.54
CA HIS A 130 -10.93 7.76 -13.15
C HIS A 130 -10.16 8.27 -11.94
N VAL A 131 -9.26 7.46 -11.39
CA VAL A 131 -8.48 7.85 -10.23
C VAL A 131 -7.05 8.15 -10.64
N SER A 132 -6.57 9.28 -10.15
CA SER A 132 -5.20 9.72 -10.33
C SER A 132 -4.35 9.19 -9.18
N LEU A 133 -3.29 8.46 -9.52
CA LEU A 133 -2.27 8.07 -8.54
C LEU A 133 -1.20 9.14 -8.36
N GLN A 134 -1.02 9.99 -9.37
CA GLN A 134 -0.36 11.27 -9.21
C GLN A 134 -1.40 12.30 -8.78
N GLY A 135 -1.10 13.20 -7.84
CA GLY A 135 -2.09 14.21 -7.43
C GLY A 135 -2.61 15.02 -8.62
N LYS A 136 -3.87 15.49 -8.55
CA LYS A 136 -4.53 16.24 -9.62
C LYS A 136 -5.14 17.53 -9.10
N ILE A 137 -5.00 18.61 -9.86
CA ILE A 137 -5.77 19.85 -9.63
C ILE A 137 -7.15 19.66 -10.26
N GLU A 138 -8.20 19.83 -9.46
CA GLU A 138 -9.59 19.72 -9.92
C GLU A 138 -10.11 21.08 -10.44
N GLU A 139 -11.05 21.03 -11.39
CA GLU A 139 -11.58 22.18 -12.13
C GLU A 139 -12.18 23.29 -11.23
N PHE A 140 -12.59 22.96 -10.00
CA PHE A 140 -13.17 23.89 -9.02
C PHE A 140 -12.22 24.24 -7.86
N GLY A 141 -10.91 24.10 -8.08
CA GLY A 141 -9.88 24.58 -7.16
C GLY A 141 -9.54 23.63 -6.01
N GLY A 142 -10.00 22.37 -6.06
CA GLY A 142 -9.56 21.31 -5.17
C GLY A 142 -8.25 20.64 -5.64
N VAL A 143 -7.58 19.96 -4.73
CA VAL A 143 -6.37 19.15 -5.02
C VAL A 143 -6.63 17.72 -4.57
N THR A 144 -6.67 16.81 -5.52
CA THR A 144 -6.66 15.37 -5.27
C THR A 144 -5.25 14.92 -4.98
N LEU A 145 -5.04 14.24 -3.85
CA LEU A 145 -3.76 13.66 -3.45
C LEU A 145 -3.57 12.27 -4.09
N PRO A 146 -2.32 11.78 -4.21
CA PRO A 146 -2.03 10.38 -4.51
C PRO A 146 -2.86 9.46 -3.63
N GLY A 147 -3.57 8.52 -4.24
CA GLY A 147 -4.31 7.53 -3.48
C GLY A 147 -3.45 6.36 -3.04
N THR A 148 -4.06 5.48 -2.25
CA THR A 148 -3.42 4.28 -1.74
C THR A 148 -4.40 3.10 -1.73
N ILE A 149 -3.88 1.92 -1.41
CA ILE A 149 -4.65 0.68 -1.34
C ILE A 149 -4.78 0.20 0.10
N GLY A 150 -5.86 -0.51 0.37
CA GLY A 150 -6.15 -1.14 1.65
C GLY A 150 -6.95 -2.42 1.48
N GLU A 151 -7.30 -3.03 2.60
CA GLU A 151 -8.24 -4.14 2.67
C GLU A 151 -9.58 -3.61 3.22
N LEU A 152 -10.68 -4.01 2.59
CA LEU A 152 -12.02 -3.67 3.07
C LEU A 152 -13.02 -4.80 2.81
N GLY A 153 -13.30 -5.59 3.85
CA GLY A 153 -14.29 -6.66 3.81
C GLY A 153 -13.83 -7.90 3.04
N GLY A 154 -12.54 -8.24 3.12
CA GLY A 154 -11.89 -9.35 2.42
C GLY A 154 -11.53 -9.03 0.97
N LEU A 155 -11.66 -7.78 0.55
CA LEU A 155 -11.43 -7.32 -0.82
C LEU A 155 -10.42 -6.17 -0.82
N LEU A 156 -9.81 -5.91 -1.98
CA LEU A 156 -8.98 -4.73 -2.13
C LEU A 156 -9.85 -3.48 -2.22
N CYS A 157 -9.47 -2.46 -1.48
CA CYS A 157 -9.97 -1.12 -1.67
C CYS A 157 -8.87 -0.19 -2.16
N PHE A 158 -9.27 0.80 -2.95
CA PHE A 158 -8.46 1.95 -3.31
C PHE A 158 -9.14 3.19 -2.74
N TYR A 159 -8.37 4.10 -2.16
CA TYR A 159 -8.91 5.36 -1.65
C TYR A 159 -7.95 6.53 -1.82
N ASN A 160 -8.53 7.70 -2.09
CA ASN A 160 -7.82 8.95 -2.31
C ASN A 160 -8.59 10.11 -1.71
N TYR A 161 -7.87 11.21 -1.49
CA TYR A 161 -8.39 12.40 -0.83
C TYR A 161 -8.42 13.57 -1.80
N THR A 162 -9.50 14.34 -1.77
CA THR A 162 -9.57 15.64 -2.44
C THR A 162 -9.71 16.71 -1.39
N LEU A 163 -8.76 17.64 -1.36
CA LEU A 163 -8.74 18.81 -0.48
C LEU A 163 -9.36 20.00 -1.20
N TYR A 164 -10.25 20.73 -0.55
CA TYR A 164 -10.91 21.92 -1.10
C TYR A 164 -10.43 23.19 -0.38
N ARG A 165 -10.58 24.34 -1.04
CA ARG A 165 -10.08 25.64 -0.54
C ARG A 165 -10.80 26.14 0.72
N ASP A 166 -12.02 25.67 0.94
CA ASP A 166 -12.89 26.03 2.05
C ASP A 166 -12.72 25.08 3.25
N SER A 167 -11.55 24.45 3.40
CA SER A 167 -11.23 23.51 4.48
C SER A 167 -12.12 22.26 4.54
N HIS A 168 -12.79 21.92 3.42
CA HIS A 168 -13.47 20.64 3.25
C HIS A 168 -12.50 19.62 2.65
N GLN A 169 -12.74 18.35 2.92
CA GLN A 169 -12.15 17.26 2.15
C GLN A 169 -13.19 16.21 1.83
N SER A 170 -12.94 15.48 0.74
CA SER A 170 -13.64 14.23 0.47
C SER A 170 -12.67 13.07 0.39
N VAL A 171 -13.08 11.90 0.90
CA VAL A 171 -12.46 10.62 0.57
C VAL A 171 -13.35 9.87 -0.41
N GLN A 172 -12.77 9.41 -1.51
CA GLN A 172 -13.43 8.48 -2.43
C GLN A 172 -12.87 7.09 -2.18
N ILE A 173 -13.75 6.10 -2.06
CA ILE A 173 -13.37 4.71 -1.79
C ILE A 173 -13.96 3.82 -2.88
N TRP A 174 -13.07 3.09 -3.52
CA TRP A 174 -13.34 2.10 -4.55
C TRP A 174 -13.04 0.72 -3.98
N VAL A 175 -13.87 -0.27 -4.29
CA VAL A 175 -13.67 -1.65 -3.85
C VAL A 175 -13.83 -2.56 -5.06
N THR A 176 -12.99 -3.59 -5.17
CA THR A 176 -13.18 -4.58 -6.23
C THR A 176 -14.45 -5.39 -5.97
N LYS A 177 -15.18 -5.80 -7.02
CA LYS A 177 -16.37 -6.65 -6.84
C LYS A 177 -16.03 -8.04 -6.31
N GLU A 178 -14.91 -8.55 -6.82
CA GLU A 178 -14.29 -9.84 -6.46
C GLU A 178 -12.77 -9.64 -6.51
N TYR A 179 -12.01 -10.59 -5.98
CA TYR A 179 -10.55 -10.54 -6.08
C TYR A 179 -10.11 -10.57 -7.55
N ASN A 180 -9.21 -9.66 -7.96
CA ASN A 180 -8.80 -9.47 -9.36
C ASN A 180 -9.91 -9.06 -10.34
N ALA A 181 -11.02 -8.50 -9.87
CA ALA A 181 -12.11 -8.02 -10.71
C ALA A 181 -12.16 -6.49 -10.85
N VAL A 182 -13.17 -6.01 -11.59
CA VAL A 182 -13.40 -4.58 -11.85
C VAL A 182 -13.66 -3.80 -10.57
N TRP A 183 -13.07 -2.62 -10.49
CA TRP A 183 -13.28 -1.64 -9.43
C TRP A 183 -14.66 -0.99 -9.51
N GLU A 184 -15.35 -0.88 -8.37
CA GLU A 184 -16.60 -0.14 -8.24
C GLU A 184 -16.45 0.94 -7.16
N ARG A 185 -16.84 2.18 -7.48
CA ARG A 185 -16.87 3.25 -6.49
C ARG A 185 -18.00 2.96 -5.50
N GLN A 186 -17.64 2.74 -4.24
CA GLN A 186 -18.61 2.41 -3.20
C GLN A 186 -18.99 3.63 -2.36
N TYR A 187 -18.05 4.54 -2.09
CA TYR A 187 -18.27 5.65 -1.17
C TYR A 187 -17.65 6.97 -1.66
N ILE A 188 -18.35 8.06 -1.38
CA ILE A 188 -17.80 9.42 -1.38
C ILE A 188 -18.22 10.05 -0.05
N ILE A 189 -17.25 10.41 0.78
CA ILE A 189 -17.51 10.90 2.13
C ILE A 189 -16.89 12.29 2.25
N PHE A 190 -17.74 13.28 2.49
CA PHE A 190 -17.33 14.65 2.74
C PHE A 190 -17.19 14.89 4.23
N THR A 191 -16.13 15.61 4.62
CA THR A 191 -15.95 16.07 5.99
C THR A 191 -15.67 17.57 6.01
N THR A 192 -16.23 18.23 7.01
CA THR A 192 -16.05 19.66 7.30
C THR A 192 -15.14 19.84 8.51
N ASN A 193 -14.59 21.04 8.71
CA ASN A 193 -13.83 21.45 9.90
C ASN A 193 -12.49 20.70 10.10
N ILE A 194 -11.70 20.58 9.04
CA ILE A 194 -10.29 20.17 9.19
C ILE A 194 -9.52 21.44 9.56
N ILE A 195 -9.54 21.80 10.84
CA ILE A 195 -8.84 22.99 11.33
C ILE A 195 -7.32 22.87 11.07
N ASP A 196 -6.79 21.65 10.87
CA ASP A 196 -5.33 21.43 10.79
C ASP A 196 -4.82 20.74 9.51
N GLY A 197 -5.62 20.55 8.45
CA GLY A 197 -5.14 19.97 7.18
C GLY A 197 -4.51 18.56 7.23
N CYS A 198 -4.42 17.92 8.40
CA CYS A 198 -3.59 16.72 8.61
C CYS A 198 -4.38 15.41 8.71
N GLY A 199 -5.69 15.42 8.94
CA GLY A 199 -6.46 14.20 9.23
C GLY A 199 -7.06 13.53 8.00
N PHE A 200 -6.43 12.45 7.53
CA PHE A 200 -6.92 11.56 6.49
C PHE A 200 -7.89 10.51 7.04
N LEU A 201 -8.90 10.12 6.26
CA LEU A 201 -9.83 9.05 6.61
C LEU A 201 -9.38 7.70 6.05
N ILE A 202 -8.94 6.80 6.92
CA ILE A 202 -8.43 5.47 6.57
C ILE A 202 -9.58 4.45 6.73
N PRO A 203 -9.99 3.73 5.67
CA PRO A 203 -10.95 2.63 5.78
C PRO A 203 -10.36 1.48 6.59
N LEU A 204 -11.08 1.03 7.62
CA LEU A 204 -10.66 -0.08 8.49
C LEU A 204 -11.47 -1.35 8.31
N GLY A 205 -12.72 -1.26 7.84
CA GLY A 205 -13.62 -2.41 7.83
C GLY A 205 -15.09 -2.04 7.91
N PHE A 206 -15.90 -3.06 8.18
CA PHE A 206 -17.33 -2.92 8.42
C PHE A 206 -17.71 -3.35 9.83
N ALA A 207 -18.60 -2.59 10.46
CA ALA A 207 -19.28 -3.02 11.68
C ALA A 207 -20.32 -4.10 11.36
N LYS A 208 -20.77 -4.83 12.38
CA LYS A 208 -21.77 -5.92 12.23
C LYS A 208 -23.08 -5.49 11.57
N ASN A 209 -23.46 -4.23 11.73
CA ASN A 209 -24.65 -3.64 11.12
C ASN A 209 -24.42 -3.11 9.69
N GLY A 210 -23.23 -3.36 9.11
CA GLY A 210 -22.86 -2.94 7.76
C GLY A 210 -22.39 -1.48 7.65
N GLN A 211 -22.18 -0.77 8.75
CA GLN A 211 -21.58 0.57 8.73
C GLN A 211 -20.09 0.49 8.38
N LEU A 212 -19.61 1.40 7.53
CA LEU A 212 -18.19 1.56 7.25
C LEU A 212 -17.50 2.20 8.45
N ILE A 213 -16.37 1.63 8.87
CA ILE A 213 -15.53 2.14 9.95
C ILE A 213 -14.34 2.87 9.32
N LEU A 214 -14.13 4.11 9.74
CA LEU A 214 -13.01 4.95 9.30
C LEU A 214 -12.22 5.44 10.50
N GLU A 215 -10.90 5.35 10.43
CA GLU A 215 -10.00 6.05 11.33
C GLU A 215 -9.69 7.42 10.76
N LYS A 216 -9.72 8.45 11.61
CA LYS A 216 -9.22 9.77 11.24
C LYS A 216 -7.77 9.89 11.72
N SER A 217 -6.82 9.91 10.79
CA SER A 217 -5.39 9.95 11.11
C SER A 217 -5.05 11.18 11.95
N PHE A 218 -4.06 11.03 12.83
CA PHE A 218 -3.64 12.05 13.80
C PHE A 218 -4.77 12.55 14.71
N SER A 219 -5.80 11.74 14.89
CA SER A 219 -6.84 11.94 15.89
C SER A 219 -7.18 10.63 16.57
N ASP A 220 -7.59 10.69 17.83
CA ASP A 220 -8.05 9.51 18.57
C ASP A 220 -9.54 9.22 18.28
N GLN A 221 -9.97 9.35 17.01
CA GLN A 221 -11.37 9.27 16.61
C GLN A 221 -11.62 8.21 15.53
N LEU A 222 -12.68 7.44 15.76
CA LEU A 222 -13.29 6.54 14.79
C LEU A 222 -14.63 7.11 14.33
N MET A 223 -14.91 6.98 13.03
CA MET A 223 -16.17 7.39 12.42
C MET A 223 -16.92 6.16 11.89
N LEU A 224 -18.24 6.16 12.09
CA LEU A 224 -19.14 5.15 11.54
C LEU A 224 -20.01 5.80 10.46
N CYS A 225 -19.81 5.38 9.21
CA CYS A 225 -20.55 5.90 8.07
C CYS A 225 -21.60 4.89 7.59
N ASN A 226 -22.84 5.35 7.47
CA ASN A 226 -23.92 4.55 6.89
C ASN A 226 -23.75 4.45 5.37
N ARG A 227 -24.07 3.28 4.81
CA ARG A 227 -24.02 2.96 3.36
C ARG A 227 -24.91 3.85 2.46
N LYS A 228 -25.68 4.77 3.04
CA LYS A 228 -26.65 5.64 2.34
C LYS A 228 -26.06 6.96 1.81
N ALA A 229 -24.74 7.13 1.80
CA ALA A 229 -24.09 8.18 1.00
C ALA A 229 -23.84 7.67 -0.44
N LYS A 230 -24.85 7.09 -1.10
CA LYS A 230 -24.85 6.97 -2.56
C LYS A 230 -25.33 8.31 -3.09
N LEU A 231 -24.39 9.16 -3.54
CA LEU A 231 -24.77 10.26 -4.43
C LEU A 231 -25.11 9.62 -5.78
N THR A 232 -26.40 9.70 -6.12
CA THR A 232 -26.91 9.62 -7.49
C THR A 232 -26.16 10.55 -8.42
#